data_AF-A0A0T0M5H5-F1
#
_entry.id   AF-A0A0T0M5H5-F1
#
_cell.length_a   1.000
_cell.length_b   1.000
_cell.length_c   1.000
_cell.angle_alpha   90.00
_cell.angle_beta   90.00
_cell.angle_gamma   90.00
#
_symmetry.space_group_name_H-M   'P 1'
#
loop_
_entity.id
_entity.type
_entity.pdbx_description
1 polymer ?
#
loop_
_entity_poly.entity_id
_entity_poly.type
_entity_poly.pdbx_seq_one_letter_code
_entity_poly.pdbx_strand_id
1 'polypeptide(L)'
;MDEEFKFTTDEGYEYLVIFQEHSNYSSIFGIKIIDVSIILMNEEIEYNSYKSLIEFIKIINNYLVKEENVILYYYCDISPIKMRIKRKVEMSPQQFRNQLFVTMFERSKSENFVSRQIIVKDIENGDHYTSLITDKINESKLENIIKELESLLKK
;
A
#
# COMPACT_ATOMS: atom_id res chain seq x y z
N MET A 1 12.87 3.83 -11.14
CA MET A 1 12.70 2.90 -12.29
C MET A 1 11.33 2.32 -12.13
N ASP A 2 10.49 2.46 -13.14
CA ASP A 2 9.10 2.01 -13.04
C ASP A 2 9.04 0.52 -13.39
N GLU A 3 8.34 -0.26 -12.57
CA GLU A 3 8.19 -1.72 -12.74
C GLU A 3 6.71 -2.10 -12.71
N GLU A 4 6.32 -2.97 -13.63
CA GLU A 4 4.96 -3.47 -13.76
C GLU A 4 4.94 -4.99 -13.58
N PHE A 5 4.02 -5.47 -12.75
CA PHE A 5 3.79 -6.90 -12.55
C PHE A 5 2.33 -7.24 -12.81
N LYS A 6 2.10 -8.04 -13.85
CA LYS A 6 0.78 -8.56 -14.20
C LYS A 6 0.61 -9.96 -13.67
N PHE A 7 -0.55 -10.26 -13.09
CA PHE A 7 -0.90 -11.62 -12.70
C PHE A 7 -2.40 -11.85 -12.75
N THR A 8 -2.75 -13.13 -12.89
CA THR A 8 -4.14 -13.59 -12.86
C THR A 8 -4.35 -14.41 -11.60
N THR A 9 -5.43 -14.13 -10.86
CA THR A 9 -5.79 -14.88 -9.66
C THR A 9 -6.42 -16.23 -10.02
N ASP A 10 -6.52 -17.13 -9.04
CA ASP A 10 -7.23 -18.42 -9.21
C ASP A 10 -8.71 -18.23 -9.58
N GLU A 11 -9.32 -17.11 -9.19
CA GLU A 11 -10.70 -16.75 -9.57
C GLU A 11 -10.83 -16.19 -10.99
N GLY A 12 -9.71 -15.98 -11.69
CA GLY A 12 -9.68 -15.46 -13.06
C GLY A 12 -9.61 -13.93 -13.15
N TYR A 13 -9.33 -13.22 -12.06
CA TYR A 13 -9.17 -11.77 -12.10
C TYR A 13 -7.75 -11.38 -12.49
N GLU A 14 -7.63 -10.45 -13.41
CA GLU A 14 -6.38 -9.88 -13.90
C GLU A 14 -6.06 -8.61 -13.14
N TYR A 15 -4.87 -8.58 -12.54
CA TYR A 15 -4.35 -7.45 -11.81
C TYR A 15 -3.03 -6.98 -12.42
N LEU A 16 -2.85 -5.66 -12.40
CA LEU A 16 -1.59 -4.98 -12.69
C LEU A 16 -1.12 -4.26 -11.42
N VAL A 17 0.05 -4.65 -10.92
CA VAL A 17 0.75 -3.95 -9.84
C VAL A 17 1.82 -3.08 -10.46
N ILE A 18 1.77 -1.77 -10.19
CA ILE A 18 2.72 -0.79 -10.70
C ILE A 18 3.52 -0.23 -9.53
N PHE A 19 4.84 -0.24 -9.69
CA PHE A 19 5.80 0.45 -8.85
C PHE A 19 6.34 1.63 -9.63
N GLN A 20 6.03 2.85 -9.19
CA GLN A 20 6.44 4.07 -9.87
C GLN A 20 7.18 5.00 -8.94
N GLU A 21 8.30 5.56 -9.38
CA GLU A 21 9.07 6.46 -8.53
C GLU A 21 8.43 7.85 -8.45
N HIS A 22 8.13 8.30 -7.23
CA HIS A 22 7.68 9.66 -6.98
C HIS A 22 8.91 10.58 -6.89
N SER A 23 9.43 11.00 -8.04
CA SER A 23 10.72 11.72 -8.19
C SER A 23 10.85 12.97 -7.31
N ASN A 24 9.77 13.74 -7.13
CA ASN A 24 9.75 14.91 -6.25
C ASN A 24 10.03 14.55 -4.79
N TYR A 25 9.30 13.58 -4.22
CA TYR A 25 9.51 13.15 -2.84
C TYR A 25 10.84 12.43 -2.67
N SER A 26 11.27 11.66 -3.66
CA SER A 26 12.58 10.99 -3.63
C SER A 26 13.73 11.99 -3.51
N SER A 27 13.63 13.12 -4.20
CA SER A 27 14.60 14.21 -4.14
C SER A 27 14.59 14.94 -2.80
N ILE A 28 13.40 15.17 -2.22
CA ILE A 28 13.23 15.87 -0.94
C ILE A 28 13.80 15.03 0.22
N PHE A 29 13.47 13.74 0.26
CA PHE A 29 13.82 12.87 1.39
C PHE A 29 15.15 12.13 1.20
N GLY A 30 15.76 12.23 0.01
CA GLY A 30 17.03 11.57 -0.32
C GLY A 30 16.98 10.04 -0.22
N ILE A 31 15.81 9.44 -0.41
CA ILE A 31 15.54 8.00 -0.51
C ILE A 31 14.46 7.81 -1.56
N LYS A 32 14.54 6.74 -2.36
CA LYS A 32 13.53 6.48 -3.39
C LYS A 32 12.18 6.22 -2.73
N ILE A 33 11.19 7.04 -3.05
CA ILE A 33 9.78 6.84 -2.69
C ILE A 33 9.09 6.24 -3.91
N ILE A 34 8.54 5.04 -3.73
CA ILE A 34 7.91 4.27 -4.80
C ILE A 34 6.42 4.16 -4.51
N ASP A 35 5.61 4.77 -5.37
CA ASP A 35 4.17 4.60 -5.34
C ASP A 35 3.81 3.19 -5.79
N VAL A 36 2.96 2.52 -5.00
CA VAL A 36 2.45 1.19 -5.33
C VAL A 36 0.98 1.30 -5.68
N SER A 37 0.66 1.03 -6.95
CA SER A 37 -0.71 0.98 -7.45
C SER A 37 -1.12 -0.44 -7.77
N ILE A 38 -2.30 -0.86 -7.30
CA ILE A 38 -2.90 -2.16 -7.65
C ILE A 38 -4.15 -1.87 -8.48
N ILE A 39 -4.09 -2.23 -9.76
CA ILE A 39 -5.14 -1.95 -10.73
C ILE A 39 -5.82 -3.27 -11.09
N LEU A 40 -7.14 -3.31 -10.90
CA LEU A 40 -7.98 -4.37 -11.43
C LEU A 40 -8.20 -4.08 -12.92
N MET A 41 -7.90 -5.07 -13.77
CA MET A 41 -8.07 -4.94 -15.22
C MET A 41 -9.44 -5.43 -15.70
N ASN A 42 -10.16 -6.22 -14.90
CA ASN A 42 -11.53 -6.64 -15.19
C ASN A 42 -12.54 -5.54 -14.88
N GLU A 43 -13.70 -5.59 -15.54
CA GLU A 43 -14.80 -4.64 -15.31
C GLU A 43 -15.45 -4.81 -13.92
N GLU A 44 -15.59 -6.05 -13.44
CA GLU A 44 -16.17 -6.35 -12.14
C GLU A 44 -15.48 -7.54 -11.45
N ILE A 45 -15.46 -7.52 -10.12
CA ILE A 45 -15.04 -8.66 -9.27
C ILE A 45 -16.11 -8.97 -8.23
N GLU A 46 -16.23 -10.24 -7.87
CA GLU A 46 -17.16 -10.66 -6.81
C GLU A 46 -16.49 -10.68 -5.43
N TYR A 47 -15.32 -11.32 -5.32
CA TYR A 47 -14.54 -11.43 -4.09
C TYR A 47 -13.07 -11.75 -4.40
N ASN A 48 -12.14 -11.48 -3.48
CA ASN A 48 -10.78 -12.02 -3.55
C ASN A 48 -10.61 -13.12 -2.49
N SER A 49 -10.06 -14.29 -2.87
CA SER A 49 -9.65 -15.28 -1.88
C SER A 49 -8.41 -14.83 -1.12
N TYR A 50 -8.17 -15.49 0.01
CA TYR A 50 -6.96 -15.31 0.79
C TYR A 50 -5.68 -15.61 -0.01
N LYS A 51 -5.74 -16.55 -0.96
CA LYS A 51 -4.59 -16.90 -1.81
C LYS A 51 -4.22 -15.73 -2.73
N SER A 52 -5.22 -15.12 -3.35
CA SER A 52 -5.06 -13.92 -4.20
C SER A 52 -4.50 -12.75 -3.39
N LEU A 53 -4.97 -12.57 -2.16
CA LEU A 53 -4.43 -11.56 -1.24
C LEU A 53 -2.96 -11.80 -0.87
N ILE A 54 -2.56 -13.05 -0.65
CA ILE A 54 -1.15 -13.40 -0.39
C ILE A 54 -0.28 -13.05 -1.60
N GLU A 55 -0.78 -13.22 -2.82
CA GLU A 55 0.01 -12.99 -4.03
C GLU A 55 0.45 -11.52 -4.14
N PHE A 56 -0.42 -10.56 -3.81
CA PHE A 56 -0.03 -9.14 -3.72
C PHE A 56 1.12 -8.93 -2.72
N ILE A 57 1.05 -9.56 -1.55
CA ILE A 57 2.10 -9.45 -0.53
C ILE A 57 3.42 -10.05 -1.02
N LYS A 58 3.40 -11.16 -1.75
CA LYS A 58 4.61 -11.73 -2.35
C LYS A 58 5.24 -10.80 -3.36
N ILE A 59 4.44 -10.20 -4.25
CA ILE A 59 4.92 -9.25 -5.26
C ILE A 59 5.62 -8.07 -4.58
N ILE A 60 4.99 -7.51 -3.56
CA ILE A 60 5.54 -6.38 -2.78
C ILE A 60 6.82 -6.77 -2.05
N ASN A 61 6.85 -7.93 -1.39
CA ASN A 61 8.06 -8.42 -0.71
C ASN A 61 9.20 -8.67 -1.71
N ASN A 62 8.90 -9.27 -2.87
CA ASN A 62 9.91 -9.52 -3.90
C ASN A 62 10.50 -8.22 -4.43
N TYR A 63 9.67 -7.19 -4.63
CA TYR A 63 10.15 -5.86 -5.00
C TYR A 63 11.06 -5.27 -3.92
N LEU A 64 10.66 -5.32 -2.64
CA LEU A 64 11.48 -4.84 -1.51
C LEU A 64 12.81 -5.59 -1.36
N VAL A 65 12.85 -6.90 -1.65
CA VAL A 65 14.09 -7.70 -1.62
C VAL A 65 15.03 -7.30 -2.77
N LYS A 66 14.47 -6.96 -3.94
CA LYS A 66 15.22 -6.60 -5.14
C LYS A 66 15.76 -5.17 -5.07
N GLU A 67 14.94 -4.24 -4.62
CA GLU A 67 15.25 -2.81 -4.59
C GLU A 67 15.70 -2.39 -3.18
N GLU A 68 17.01 -2.32 -2.98
CA GLU A 68 17.57 -1.79 -1.74
C GLU A 68 17.30 -0.28 -1.60
N ASN A 69 17.16 0.18 -0.35
CA ASN A 69 17.05 1.61 -0.02
C ASN A 69 15.86 2.32 -0.69
N VAL A 70 14.68 1.72 -0.57
CA VAL A 70 13.40 2.29 -1.04
C VAL A 70 12.38 2.36 0.09
N ILE A 71 11.42 3.27 -0.03
CA ILE A 71 10.19 3.29 0.76
C ILE A 71 9.02 3.15 -0.20
N LEU A 72 8.23 2.11 -0.01
CA LEU A 72 6.98 1.93 -0.73
C LEU A 72 5.90 2.79 -0.09
N TYR A 73 5.19 3.54 -0.91
CA TYR A 73 4.02 4.34 -0.56
C TYR A 73 2.78 3.66 -1.14
N TYR A 74 1.99 3.03 -0.27
CA TYR A 74 0.78 2.30 -0.67
C TYR A 74 -0.48 3.08 -0.31
N TYR A 75 -1.11 3.63 -1.34
CA TYR A 75 -2.37 4.36 -1.24
C TYR A 75 -3.55 3.52 -1.74
N CYS A 76 -4.58 3.35 -0.92
CA CYS A 76 -5.78 2.62 -1.30
C CYS A 76 -6.77 3.52 -2.05
N ASP A 77 -7.45 2.99 -3.07
CA ASP A 77 -8.54 3.70 -3.72
C ASP A 77 -9.79 3.82 -2.83
N ILE A 78 -10.66 4.76 -3.19
CA ILE A 78 -11.95 5.05 -2.52
C ILE A 78 -13.14 4.29 -3.13
N SER A 79 -12.92 3.49 -4.17
CA SER A 79 -13.97 2.83 -4.93
C SER A 79 -14.77 1.91 -4.01
N PRO A 80 -16.11 1.85 -4.13
CA PRO A 80 -16.94 0.99 -3.30
C PRO A 80 -16.50 -0.48 -3.37
N ILE A 81 -16.65 -1.20 -2.26
CA ILE A 81 -16.36 -2.64 -2.18
C ILE A 81 -17.50 -3.39 -1.52
N LYS A 82 -17.66 -4.65 -1.87
CA LYS A 82 -18.56 -5.56 -1.18
C LYS A 82 -17.95 -5.96 0.18
N MET A 83 -18.35 -5.27 1.24
CA MET A 83 -18.00 -5.64 2.62
C MET A 83 -19.07 -6.57 3.18
N ARG A 84 -18.66 -7.64 3.88
CA ARG A 84 -19.64 -8.48 4.60
C ARG A 84 -20.35 -7.63 5.66
N ILE A 85 -21.67 -7.52 5.52
CA ILE A 85 -22.61 -6.68 6.30
C ILE A 85 -22.51 -6.90 7.83
N LYS A 86 -21.95 -8.02 8.30
CA LYS A 86 -21.85 -8.35 9.73
C LYS A 86 -20.80 -7.55 10.52
N ARG A 87 -20.09 -6.59 9.91
CA ARG A 87 -19.18 -5.73 10.68
C ARG A 87 -19.98 -4.66 11.40
N LYS A 88 -19.93 -4.69 12.74
CA LYS A 88 -20.52 -3.66 13.63
C LYS A 88 -19.83 -2.30 13.55
N VAL A 89 -18.79 -2.16 12.73
CA VAL A 89 -17.97 -0.96 12.61
C VAL A 89 -18.16 -0.42 11.21
N GLU A 90 -18.70 0.80 11.11
CA GLU A 90 -18.70 1.56 9.87
C GLU A 90 -17.25 1.91 9.53
N MET A 91 -16.77 1.44 8.39
CA MET A 91 -15.43 1.72 7.87
C MET A 91 -15.56 2.16 6.43
N SER A 92 -14.75 3.12 6.00
CA SER A 92 -14.68 3.46 4.58
C SER A 92 -14.05 2.30 3.78
N PRO A 93 -14.38 2.15 2.49
CA PRO A 93 -13.72 1.20 1.60
C PRO A 93 -12.19 1.27 1.67
N GLN A 94 -11.66 2.51 1.70
CA GLN A 94 -10.23 2.76 1.76
C GLN A 94 -9.61 2.29 3.08
N GLN A 95 -10.23 2.64 4.22
CA GLN A 95 -9.77 2.20 5.54
C GLN A 95 -9.77 0.68 5.63
N PHE A 96 -10.80 0.03 5.08
CA PHE A 96 -10.87 -1.42 5.07
C PHE A 96 -9.75 -2.06 4.23
N ARG A 97 -9.50 -1.54 3.01
CA ARG A 97 -8.40 -2.03 2.16
C ARG A 97 -7.04 -1.86 2.84
N ASN A 98 -6.80 -0.70 3.46
CA ASN A 98 -5.55 -0.44 4.16
C ASN A 98 -5.36 -1.40 5.35
N GLN A 99 -6.39 -1.58 6.18
CA GLN A 99 -6.31 -2.52 7.29
C GLN A 99 -6.13 -3.97 6.83
N LEU A 100 -6.82 -4.38 5.76
CA LEU A 100 -6.66 -5.70 5.17
C LEU A 100 -5.21 -5.89 4.71
N PHE A 101 -4.67 -4.94 3.96
CA PHE A 101 -3.30 -4.96 3.47
C PHE A 101 -2.29 -5.11 4.61
N VAL A 102 -2.36 -4.24 5.62
CA VAL A 102 -1.42 -4.27 6.75
C VAL A 102 -1.52 -5.59 7.52
N THR A 103 -2.75 -6.07 7.77
CA THR A 103 -2.96 -7.37 8.43
C THR A 103 -2.30 -8.50 7.64
N MET A 104 -2.40 -8.47 6.31
CA MET A 104 -1.80 -9.48 5.44
C MET A 104 -0.27 -9.39 5.42
N PHE A 105 0.27 -8.17 5.38
CA PHE A 105 1.71 -7.91 5.40
C PHE A 105 2.35 -8.34 6.74
N GLU A 106 1.75 -8.00 7.87
CA GLU A 106 2.23 -8.43 9.19
C GLU A 106 2.21 -9.96 9.33
N ARG A 107 1.18 -10.61 8.76
CA ARG A 107 1.06 -12.08 8.77
C ARG A 107 2.06 -12.78 7.87
N SER A 108 2.59 -12.14 6.83
CA SER A 108 3.62 -12.75 5.98
C SER A 108 4.96 -12.91 6.68
N LYS A 109 5.11 -12.41 7.93
CA LYS A 109 6.35 -12.47 8.71
C LYS A 109 7.54 -11.98 7.91
N SER A 110 7.39 -10.84 7.25
CA SER A 110 8.48 -10.19 6.54
C SER A 110 9.46 -9.60 7.55
N GLU A 111 10.29 -10.46 8.18
CA GLU A 111 11.12 -10.10 9.33
C GLU A 111 12.15 -9.00 9.03
N ASN A 112 12.43 -8.71 7.76
CA ASN A 112 13.35 -7.66 7.34
C ASN A 112 12.66 -6.32 7.06
N PHE A 113 11.33 -6.28 6.98
CA PHE A 113 10.58 -5.10 6.59
C PHE A 113 9.74 -4.55 7.75
N VAL A 114 9.52 -3.24 7.73
CA VAL A 114 8.63 -2.53 8.63
C VAL A 114 7.55 -1.84 7.82
N SER A 115 6.34 -1.83 8.37
CA SER A 115 5.21 -1.07 7.83
C SER A 115 4.75 -0.04 8.86
N ARG A 116 4.39 1.15 8.39
CA ARG A 116 3.79 2.22 9.18
C ARG A 116 2.55 2.74 8.46
N GLN A 117 1.44 2.77 9.18
CA GLN A 117 0.22 3.41 8.71
C GLN A 117 0.30 4.91 9.02
N ILE A 118 -0.07 5.73 8.05
CA ILE A 118 -0.33 7.15 8.27
C ILE A 118 -1.73 7.48 7.75
N ILE A 119 -2.38 8.43 8.42
CA ILE A 119 -3.68 8.95 8.01
C ILE A 119 -3.45 10.40 7.60
N VAL A 120 -3.61 10.66 6.32
CA VAL A 120 -3.54 12.00 5.75
C VAL A 120 -4.94 12.60 5.80
N LYS A 121 -5.14 13.59 6.67
CA LYS A 121 -6.46 14.22 6.83
C LYS A 121 -6.72 15.15 5.65
N ASP A 122 -7.84 14.93 4.96
CA ASP A 122 -8.34 15.82 3.91
C ASP A 122 -9.80 16.16 4.22
N ILE A 123 -10.05 17.47 4.43
CA ILE A 123 -11.37 17.98 4.81
C ILE A 123 -12.34 17.90 3.63
N GLU A 124 -11.85 18.01 2.39
CA GLU A 124 -12.67 18.05 1.17
C GLU A 124 -12.97 16.65 0.65
N ASN A 125 -11.99 15.74 0.69
CA ASN A 125 -12.11 14.41 0.08
C ASN A 125 -12.18 13.24 1.08
N GLY A 126 -12.10 13.53 2.38
CA GLY A 126 -12.09 12.54 3.45
C GLY A 126 -10.69 12.00 3.77
N ASP A 127 -10.53 11.43 4.97
CA ASP A 127 -9.24 10.91 5.45
C ASP A 127 -8.66 9.86 4.49
N HIS A 128 -7.40 10.06 4.10
CA HIS A 128 -6.63 9.20 3.23
C HIS A 128 -5.79 8.21 4.03
N TYR A 129 -6.12 6.93 3.94
CA TYR A 129 -5.39 5.84 4.60
C TYR A 129 -4.27 5.31 3.72
N THR A 130 -3.03 5.44 4.17
CA THR A 130 -1.84 4.99 3.44
C THR A 130 -0.87 4.22 4.34
N SER A 131 -0.10 3.35 3.72
CA SER A 131 0.92 2.54 4.39
C SER A 131 2.28 2.74 3.72
N LEU A 132 3.26 3.05 4.55
CA LEU A 132 4.65 3.16 4.16
C LEU A 132 5.39 1.89 4.56
N ILE A 133 6.17 1.31 3.65
CA ILE A 133 6.88 0.05 3.87
C ILE A 133 8.33 0.18 3.45
N THR A 134 9.26 -0.30 4.27
CA THR A 134 10.68 -0.28 3.93
C THR A 134 11.45 -1.36 4.68
N ASP A 135 12.72 -1.54 4.33
CA ASP A 135 13.67 -2.32 5.11
C ASP A 135 13.89 -1.72 6.51
N LYS A 136 14.02 -2.57 7.53
CA LYS A 136 14.33 -2.18 8.91
C LYS A 136 15.54 -1.25 9.00
N ILE A 137 16.53 -1.42 8.14
CA ILE A 137 17.70 -0.54 8.07
C ILE A 137 17.30 0.94 7.85
N ASN A 138 16.19 1.17 7.14
CA ASN A 138 15.66 2.50 6.83
C ASN A 138 14.57 2.97 7.81
N GLU A 139 14.26 2.22 8.87
CA GLU A 139 13.18 2.54 9.81
C GLU A 139 13.33 3.95 10.40
N SER A 140 14.55 4.34 10.80
CA SER A 140 14.80 5.70 11.33
C SER A 140 14.49 6.80 10.31
N LYS A 141 14.74 6.54 9.02
CA LYS A 141 14.46 7.48 7.94
C LYS A 141 12.97 7.55 7.64
N LEU A 142 12.30 6.40 7.65
CA LEU A 142 10.85 6.32 7.54
C LEU A 142 10.15 7.16 8.62
N GLU A 143 10.56 7.04 9.88
CA GLU A 143 9.98 7.83 10.98
C GLU A 143 10.15 9.34 10.81
N ASN A 144 11.27 9.78 10.23
CA ASN A 144 11.49 11.20 9.93
C ASN A 144 10.57 11.69 8.80
N ILE A 145 10.43 10.89 7.73
CA ILE A 145 9.54 11.20 6.60
C ILE A 145 8.09 11.30 7.08
N ILE A 146 7.64 10.39 7.94
CA ILE A 146 6.29 10.43 8.53
C ILE A 146 6.07 11.74 9.27
N LYS A 147 7.02 12.16 10.12
CA LYS A 147 6.92 13.43 10.84
C LYS A 147 6.86 14.64 9.91
N GLU A 148 7.65 14.64 8.84
CA GLU A 148 7.65 15.70 7.84
C GLU A 148 6.32 15.75 7.08
N LEU A 149 5.79 14.61 6.63
CA LEU A 149 4.49 14.50 5.99
C LEU A 149 3.37 14.98 6.92
N GLU A 150 3.33 14.53 8.17
CA GLU A 150 2.34 15.01 9.15
C GLU A 150 2.44 16.51 9.41
N SER A 151 3.65 17.10 9.37
CA SER A 151 3.83 18.54 9.53
C SER A 151 3.34 19.33 8.32
N LEU A 152 3.46 18.78 7.11
CA LEU A 152 2.97 19.41 5.88
C LEU A 152 1.44 19.39 5.83
N LEU A 153 0.82 18.32 6.34
CA LEU A 153 -0.62 18.09 6.32
C LEU A 153 -1.41 18.76 7.45
N LYS A 154 -0.72 19.39 8.42
CA LYS A 154 -1.33 20.17 9.51
C LYS A 154 -1.51 21.66 9.18
N LYS A 155 -1.11 22.10 7.99
CA LYS A 155 -1.31 23.46 7.48
C LYS A 155 -2.53 23.53 6.59
#